data_AF-A0A356R220-F1
#
_entry.id   AF-A0A356R220-F1
#
_cell.length_a   1.000
_cell.length_b   1.000
_cell.length_c   1.000
_cell.angle_alpha   90.00
_cell.angle_beta   90.00
_cell.angle_gamma   90.00
#
_symmetry.space_group_name_H-M   'P 1'
#
loop_
_entity.id
_entity.type
_entity.pdbx_description
1 polymer ?
#
loop_
_entity_poly.entity_id
_entity_poly.type
_entity_poly.pdbx_seq_one_letter_code
_entity_poly.pdbx_strand_id
1 'polypeptide(L)' 'QLIATRNRLIHGYLGVDNDTVWSIIRDDIPVLLPQLQKLKAQV' A
#
# COMPACT_ATOMS: atom_id res chain seq x y z
N GLN A 1 7.83 -3.42 1.27
CA GLN A 1 6.55 -4.09 1.58
C GLN A 1 5.48 -3.83 0.52
N LEU A 2 5.25 -2.58 0.08
CA LEU A 2 4.26 -2.24 -0.95
C LEU A 2 4.37 -3.05 -2.27
N ILE A 3 5.59 -3.31 -2.77
CA ILE A 3 5.80 -4.15 -3.97
C ILE A 3 5.34 -5.61 -3.75
N ALA A 4 5.60 -6.15 -2.56
CA ALA A 4 5.15 -7.50 -2.19
C ALA A 4 3.62 -7.54 -2.05
N THR A 5 3.02 -6.50 -1.45
CA THR A 5 1.57 -6.33 -1.37
C THR A 5 0.93 -6.31 -2.77
N ARG A 6 1.47 -5.52 -3.70
CA ARG A 6 1.02 -5.49 -5.10
C ARG A 6 1.10 -6.88 -5.75
N ASN A 7 2.21 -7.59 -5.57
CA ASN A 7 2.39 -8.92 -6.17
C ASN A 7 1.40 -9.94 -5.59
N ARG A 8 1.13 -9.88 -4.29
CA ARG A 8 0.14 -10.73 -3.61
C ARG A 8 -1.28 -10.44 -4.11
N LEU A 9 -1.66 -9.16 -4.26
CA LEU A 9 -2.98 -8.77 -4.75
C LEU A 9 -3.21 -9.18 -6.21
N ILE A 10 -2.18 -9.23 -7.06
CA ILE A 10 -2.34 -9.64 -8.46
C ILE A 10 -2.37 -11.16 -8.61
N HIS A 11 -1.50 -11.88 -7.90
CA HIS A 11 -1.32 -13.33 -8.09
C HIS A 11 -2.06 -14.21 -7.08
N GLY A 12 -2.58 -13.63 -5.99
CA GLY A 12 -3.22 -14.34 -4.89
C GLY A 12 -4.55 -13.74 -4.45
N TYR A 13 -5.24 -12.99 -5.32
CA TYR A 13 -6.46 -12.22 -4.96
C TYR A 13 -7.58 -13.09 -4.36
N LEU A 14 -7.69 -14.36 -4.73
CA LEU A 14 -8.68 -15.29 -4.15
C LEU A 14 -8.41 -15.64 -2.68
N GLY A 15 -7.18 -15.46 -2.20
CA GLY A 15 -6.74 -15.85 -0.86
C GLY A 15 -6.42 -14.66 0.05
N VAL A 16 -6.78 -13.43 -0.34
CA VAL A 16 -6.64 -12.24 0.49
C VAL A 16 -8.01 -11.91 1.07
N ASP A 17 -8.11 -11.86 2.39
CA ASP A 17 -9.35 -11.46 3.06
C ASP A 17 -9.55 -9.93 3.01
N ASN A 18 -10.81 -9.53 3.19
CA ASN A 18 -11.21 -8.12 3.10
C ASN A 18 -10.62 -7.28 4.23
N ASP A 19 -10.36 -7.84 5.41
CA ASP A 19 -9.80 -7.11 6.55
C ASP A 19 -8.36 -6.68 6.25
N THR A 20 -7.59 -7.55 5.58
CA THR A 20 -6.24 -7.28 5.09
C THR A 20 -6.25 -6.17 4.03
N VAL A 21 -7.19 -6.22 3.07
CA VAL A 21 -7.34 -5.14 2.08
C VAL A 21 -7.70 -3.83 2.77
N TRP A 22 -8.58 -3.89 3.76
CA TRP A 22 -9.05 -2.73 4.49
C TRP A 22 -7.96 -2.09 5.36
N SER A 23 -7.10 -2.88 6.00
CA SER A 23 -5.95 -2.36 6.76
C SER A 23 -4.94 -1.68 5.83
N ILE A 24 -4.66 -2.25 4.65
CA ILE A 24 -3.77 -1.62 3.66
C ILE A 24 -4.32 -0.24 3.25
N ILE A 25 -5.63 -0.15 3.01
CA ILE A 25 -6.28 1.12 2.61
C ILE A 25 -6.21 2.16 3.72
N ARG A 26 -6.51 1.80 4.97
CA ARG A 26 -6.55 2.76 6.08
C ARG A 26 -5.17 3.12 6.63
N ASP A 27 -4.26 2.17 6.68
CA ASP A 27 -3.05 2.29 7.49
C ASP A 27 -1.82 2.53 6.62
N ASP A 28 -1.70 1.81 5.48
CA ASP A 28 -0.48 1.82 4.66
C ASP A 28 -0.52 2.84 3.50
N ILE A 29 -1.68 3.07 2.89
CA ILE A 29 -1.80 4.03 1.77
C ILE A 29 -1.65 5.50 2.23
N PRO A 30 -2.30 5.96 3.31
CA PRO A 30 -2.29 7.39 3.66
C PRO A 30 -0.90 7.94 4.00
N VAL A 31 0.02 7.09 4.47
CA VAL A 31 1.39 7.52 4.77
C VAL A 31 2.24 7.80 3.53
N LEU A 32 1.84 7.34 2.34
CA LEU A 32 2.61 7.51 1.11
C LEU A 32 2.57 8.95 0.60
N LEU A 33 1.44 9.65 0.70
CA LEU A 33 1.31 11.03 0.24
C LEU A 33 2.28 12.01 0.94
N PRO A 34 2.37 12.07 2.28
CA PRO A 34 3.33 12.96 2.93
C PRO A 34 4.78 12.55 2.65
N GLN A 35 5.07 11.27 2.41
CA GLN A 35 6.41 10.82 1.99
C GLN A 35 6.76 11.34 0.59
N LEU A 36 5.83 11.25 -0.36
CA LEU A 36 6.01 11.80 -1.71
C LEU A 36 6.17 13.32 -1.71
N GLN A 37 5.42 14.04 -0.87
CA GLN A 37 5.57 15.48 -0.71
C GLN A 37 6.94 15.85 -0.14
N LYS A 38 7.42 15.12 0.87
CA LYS A 38 8.79 15.30 1.41
C LYS A 38 9.85 15.07 0.34
N LEU A 39 9.73 14.00 -0.44
CA LEU A 39 10.65 13.71 -1.54
C LEU A 39 10.65 14.83 -2.58
N LYS A 40 9.47 15.31 -2.98
CA LYS A 40 9.33 16.43 -3.93
C LYS A 40 10.02 17.70 -3.41
N ALA A 41 9.96 17.97 -2.12
CA ALA A 41 10.57 19.15 -1.51
C ALA A 41 12.10 19.04 -1.32
N GLN A 42 12.69 17.85 -1.51
CA GLN A 42 14.13 17.61 -1.43
C GLN A 42 14.84 17.77 -2.78
N VAL A 43 14.08 18.00 -3.86
CA VAL A 43 14.55 18.22 -5.23
C VAL A 43 14.29 19.68 -5.61
#